data_AF-A0A519UAB4-F1
#
_entry.id   AF-A0A519UAB4-F1
#
_cell.length_a   1.000
_cell.length_b   1.000
_cell.length_c   1.000
_cell.angle_alpha   90.00
_cell.angle_beta   90.00
_cell.angle_gamma   90.00
#
_symmetry.space_group_name_H-M   'P 1'
#
loop_
_entity.id
_entity.type
_entity.pdbx_description
1 polymer ?
#
loop_
_entity_poly.entity_id
_entity_poly.type
_entity_poly.pdbx_seq_one_letter_code
_entity_poly.pdbx_strand_id
1 'polypeptide(L)'
;MEPNTPTQVKNIAFDKSGYYSTILIFLVLLGFWPTFFSKYINGTADFGAYFHFHGAMATAWIGLLIIQPILIRKKKRALHIAVGRLSYVILPLFFASVILLKHHTLGGVVTETLGASLWIQVKDLVIIGVMFTIAIVNRRNMPVHARAMIATGVVFIEPALVRFFINVVFPDNIPAAFGATMLMEYGLMIGL
;
A
#
# COMPACT_ATOMS: atom_id res chain seq x y z
N MET A 1 -14.21 7.93 -47.58
CA MET A 1 -14.03 7.36 -46.22
C MET A 1 -12.55 7.54 -45.89
N GLU A 2 -12.24 8.49 -45.01
CA GLU A 2 -10.86 8.70 -44.56
C GLU A 2 -10.42 7.50 -43.70
N PRO A 3 -9.22 6.94 -43.92
CA PRO A 3 -8.72 5.84 -43.11
C PRO A 3 -8.46 6.33 -41.68
N ASN A 4 -9.12 5.70 -40.70
CA ASN A 4 -8.87 5.92 -39.27
C ASN A 4 -7.40 5.62 -38.94
N THR A 5 -6.58 6.67 -38.80
CA THR A 5 -5.20 6.56 -38.32
C THR A 5 -5.24 6.05 -36.88
N PRO A 6 -4.61 4.92 -36.54
CA PRO A 6 -4.60 4.43 -35.17
C PRO A 6 -3.93 5.48 -34.27
N THR A 7 -4.66 5.98 -33.27
CA THR A 7 -4.11 6.87 -32.25
C THR A 7 -2.92 6.17 -31.59
N GLN A 8 -1.72 6.72 -31.80
CA GLN A 8 -0.48 6.20 -31.26
C GLN A 8 -0.53 6.34 -29.74
N VAL A 9 -0.90 5.26 -29.04
CA VAL A 9 -0.97 5.27 -27.57
C VAL A 9 0.44 5.45 -27.05
N LYS A 10 0.71 6.59 -26.40
CA LYS A 10 2.01 6.91 -25.82
C LYS A 10 2.38 5.83 -24.80
N ASN A 11 3.42 5.05 -25.08
CA ASN A 11 3.91 4.04 -24.15
C ASN A 11 4.45 4.74 -22.89
N ILE A 12 3.72 4.65 -21.78
CA ILE A 12 4.16 5.16 -20.49
C ILE A 12 5.31 4.29 -20.00
N ALA A 13 6.45 4.90 -19.70
CA ALA A 13 7.60 4.21 -19.16
C ALA A 13 7.38 3.93 -17.66
N PHE A 14 7.02 2.69 -17.33
CA PHE A 14 6.81 2.26 -15.94
C PHE A 14 8.11 1.99 -15.17
N ASP A 15 9.25 2.09 -15.83
CA ASP A 15 10.54 1.74 -15.28
C ASP A 15 10.96 2.69 -14.14
N LYS A 16 10.47 3.93 -14.11
CA LYS A 16 10.67 4.88 -13.00
C LYS A 16 9.76 4.68 -11.78
N SER A 17 8.76 3.81 -11.86
CA SER A 17 7.77 3.59 -10.78
C SER A 17 8.39 3.22 -9.42
N GLY A 18 9.57 2.58 -9.42
CA GLY A 18 10.29 2.26 -8.18
C GLY A 18 10.72 3.50 -7.41
N TYR A 19 11.12 4.58 -8.11
CA TYR A 19 11.45 5.86 -7.46
C TYR A 19 10.21 6.56 -6.94
N TYR A 20 9.09 6.51 -7.65
CA TYR A 20 7.84 7.07 -7.15
C TYR A 20 7.32 6.29 -5.94
N SER A 21 7.51 4.96 -5.91
CA SER A 21 7.10 4.11 -4.80
C SER A 21 7.85 4.40 -3.49
N THR A 22 8.99 5.12 -3.51
CA THR A 22 9.65 5.55 -2.26
C THR A 22 8.82 6.57 -1.49
N ILE A 23 7.86 7.26 -2.12
CA ILE A 23 6.92 8.14 -1.43
C ILE A 23 6.14 7.40 -0.35
N LEU A 24 5.87 6.11 -0.55
CA LEU A 24 5.17 5.28 0.44
C LEU A 24 5.98 5.14 1.73
N ILE A 25 7.31 5.13 1.66
CA ILE A 25 8.17 5.11 2.86
C ILE A 25 7.94 6.38 3.67
N PHE A 26 7.97 7.54 3.02
CA PHE A 26 7.75 8.82 3.68
C PHE A 26 6.35 8.94 4.25
N LEU A 27 5.32 8.52 3.51
CA LEU A 27 3.94 8.51 3.99
C LEU A 27 3.78 7.62 5.22
N VAL A 28 4.32 6.39 5.19
CA VAL A 28 4.28 5.48 6.35
C VAL A 28 5.01 6.08 7.54
N LEU A 29 6.21 6.64 7.34
CA LEU A 29 6.94 7.30 8.43
C LEU A 29 6.14 8.45 9.04
N LEU A 30 5.55 9.32 8.22
CA LEU A 30 4.75 10.47 8.67
C LEU A 30 3.48 10.02 9.40
N GLY A 31 2.68 9.14 8.79
CA GLY A 31 1.41 8.70 9.34
C GLY A 31 1.55 7.88 10.62
N PHE A 32 2.61 7.07 10.71
CA PHE A 32 2.84 6.21 11.87
C PHE A 32 3.82 6.84 12.88
N TRP A 33 4.31 8.06 12.64
CA TRP A 33 5.23 8.72 13.57
C TRP A 33 4.68 8.80 15.00
N PRO A 34 3.48 9.35 15.25
CA PRO A 34 3.00 9.58 16.62
C PRO A 34 2.60 8.30 17.34
N THR A 35 2.21 7.27 16.58
CA THR A 35 1.57 6.07 17.12
C THR A 35 2.49 4.86 17.17
N PHE A 36 3.58 4.86 16.39
CA PHE A 36 4.51 3.74 16.30
C PHE A 36 5.96 4.18 16.51
N PHE A 37 6.53 4.99 15.61
CA PHE A 37 7.97 5.28 15.62
C PHE A 37 8.40 6.09 16.83
N SER A 38 7.63 7.12 17.23
CA SER A 38 7.94 7.93 18.42
C SER A 38 7.93 7.08 19.70
N LYS A 39 6.90 6.22 19.85
CA LYS A 39 6.75 5.30 20.99
C LYS A 39 7.87 4.26 21.05
N TYR A 40 8.31 3.78 19.89
CA TYR A 40 9.42 2.84 19.83
C TYR A 40 10.74 3.51 20.25
N ILE A 41 11.02 4.71 19.75
CA ILE A 41 12.26 5.45 20.05
C ILE A 41 12.33 5.90 21.51
N ASN A 42 11.22 6.38 22.08
CA ASN A 42 11.18 6.88 23.45
C ASN A 42 11.00 5.76 24.51
N GLY A 43 10.96 4.49 24.09
CA GLY A 43 10.84 3.33 24.98
C GLY A 43 9.46 3.15 25.64
N THR A 44 8.42 3.84 25.16
CA THR A 44 7.04 3.73 25.68
C THR A 44 6.16 2.76 24.87
N ALA A 45 6.72 2.13 23.84
CA ALA A 45 6.04 1.16 23.02
C ALA A 45 5.72 -0.13 23.80
N ASP A 46 4.44 -0.51 23.80
CA ASP A 46 3.98 -1.84 24.19
C ASP A 46 3.48 -2.58 22.94
N PHE A 47 4.42 -2.95 22.08
CA PHE A 47 4.14 -3.63 20.82
C PHE A 47 4.45 -5.12 20.93
N GLY A 48 3.40 -5.93 20.96
CA GLY A 48 3.52 -7.39 20.86
C GLY A 48 4.02 -7.86 19.48
N ALA A 49 4.31 -9.15 19.36
CA ALA A 49 4.83 -9.77 18.13
C ALA A 49 3.97 -9.50 16.88
N TYR A 50 2.64 -9.35 17.04
CA TYR A 50 1.73 -9.05 15.92
C TYR A 50 1.99 -7.70 15.26
N PHE A 51 2.36 -6.67 16.03
CA PHE A 51 2.70 -5.36 15.49
C PHE A 51 3.97 -5.41 14.65
N HIS A 52 5.01 -6.09 15.17
CA HIS A 52 6.27 -6.28 14.45
C HIS A 52 6.09 -7.13 13.20
N PHE A 53 5.30 -8.20 13.27
CA PHE A 53 5.02 -9.06 12.12
C PHE A 53 4.28 -8.30 11.01
N HIS A 54 3.23 -7.54 11.35
CA HIS A 54 2.53 -6.70 10.38
C HIS A 54 3.43 -5.63 9.77
N GLY A 55 4.18 -4.89 10.60
CA GLY A 55 5.13 -3.89 10.14
C GLY A 55 6.17 -4.49 9.18
N ALA A 56 6.75 -5.65 9.52
CA ALA A 56 7.72 -6.34 8.68
C ALA A 56 7.13 -6.75 7.32
N MET A 57 5.91 -7.29 7.29
CA MET A 57 5.25 -7.69 6.04
C MET A 57 4.90 -6.48 5.17
N ALA A 58 4.40 -5.38 5.77
CA ALA A 58 4.15 -4.13 5.06
C ALA A 58 5.43 -3.55 4.45
N THR A 59 6.51 -3.48 5.23
CA THR A 59 7.83 -3.02 4.76
C THR A 59 8.39 -3.91 3.65
N ALA A 60 8.26 -5.24 3.78
CA ALA A 60 8.69 -6.16 2.74
C ALA A 60 7.92 -5.93 1.43
N TRP A 61 6.61 -5.69 1.49
CA TRP A 61 5.79 -5.41 0.31
C TRP A 61 6.19 -4.10 -0.38
N ILE A 62 6.33 -3.01 0.38
CA ILE A 62 6.81 -1.72 -0.15
C ILE A 62 8.21 -1.87 -0.75
N GLY A 63 9.09 -2.64 -0.11
CA GLY A 63 10.41 -2.98 -0.61
C GLY A 63 10.36 -3.68 -1.98
N LEU A 64 9.44 -4.64 -2.17
CA LEU A 64 9.21 -5.26 -3.47
C LEU A 64 8.77 -4.22 -4.52
N LEU A 65 7.81 -3.35 -4.22
CA LEU A 65 7.33 -2.32 -5.15
C LEU A 65 8.45 -1.38 -5.62
N ILE A 66 9.41 -1.08 -4.77
CA ILE A 66 10.57 -0.24 -5.10
C ILE A 66 11.62 -1.02 -5.90
N ILE A 67 12.00 -2.21 -5.43
CA ILE A 67 13.10 -2.99 -6.01
C ILE A 67 12.75 -3.51 -7.41
N GLN A 68 11.50 -3.93 -7.64
CA GLN A 68 11.10 -4.59 -8.89
C GLN A 68 11.34 -3.72 -10.14
N PRO A 69 10.89 -2.46 -10.21
CA PRO A 69 11.16 -1.58 -11.35
C PRO A 69 12.65 -1.22 -11.49
N ILE A 70 13.38 -1.08 -10.37
CA ILE A 70 14.82 -0.80 -10.39
C ILE A 70 15.58 -1.96 -11.04
N LEU A 71 15.23 -3.21 -10.74
CA LEU A 71 15.84 -4.38 -11.36
C LEU A 71 15.59 -4.43 -12.87
N ILE A 72 14.39 -4.05 -13.32
CA ILE A 72 14.07 -3.91 -14.75
C ILE A 72 14.93 -2.82 -15.41
N ARG A 73 15.04 -1.62 -14.81
CA ARG A 73 15.92 -0.54 -15.31
C ARG A 73 17.37 -0.98 -15.43
N LYS A 74 17.87 -1.71 -14.43
CA LYS A 74 19.24 -2.25 -14.41
C LYS A 74 19.43 -3.46 -15.34
N LYS A 75 18.42 -3.80 -16.15
CA LYS A 75 18.40 -4.96 -17.07
C LYS A 75 18.64 -6.29 -16.36
N LYS A 76 18.35 -6.39 -15.06
CA LYS A 76 18.51 -7.60 -14.23
C LYS A 76 17.22 -8.42 -14.17
N ARG A 77 16.73 -8.84 -15.34
CA ARG A 77 15.45 -9.56 -15.49
C ARG A 77 15.39 -10.86 -14.68
N ALA A 78 16.49 -11.61 -14.60
CA ALA A 78 16.54 -12.84 -13.81
C ALA A 78 16.27 -12.57 -12.31
N LEU A 79 16.83 -11.49 -11.75
CA LEU A 79 16.59 -11.09 -10.37
C LEU A 79 15.16 -10.58 -10.17
N HIS A 80 14.61 -9.80 -11.11
CA HIS A 80 13.19 -9.40 -11.07
C HIS A 80 12.27 -10.61 -10.92
N ILE A 81 12.52 -11.67 -11.71
CA ILE A 81 11.75 -12.91 -11.63
C ILE A 81 11.98 -13.63 -10.30
N ALA A 82 13.24 -13.78 -9.86
CA ALA A 82 13.57 -14.49 -8.62
C ALA A 82 12.98 -13.80 -7.39
N VAL A 83 13.20 -12.49 -7.25
CA VAL A 83 12.62 -11.67 -6.16
C VAL A 83 11.10 -11.60 -6.29
N GLY A 84 10.57 -11.54 -7.52
CA GLY A 84 9.13 -11.51 -7.77
C GLY A 84 8.41 -12.75 -7.25
N ARG A 85 9.08 -13.92 -7.23
CA ARG A 85 8.50 -15.14 -6.64
C ARG A 85 8.27 -15.03 -5.13
N LEU A 86 9.02 -14.18 -4.42
CA LEU A 86 8.79 -13.96 -2.99
C LEU A 86 7.41 -13.36 -2.71
N SER A 87 6.84 -12.61 -3.67
CA SER A 87 5.50 -12.02 -3.52
C SER A 87 4.39 -13.05 -3.31
N TYR A 88 4.54 -14.27 -3.84
CA TYR A 88 3.57 -15.36 -3.63
C TYR A 88 3.50 -15.83 -2.18
N VAL A 89 4.55 -15.59 -1.39
CA VAL A 89 4.59 -15.92 0.04
C VAL A 89 4.33 -14.67 0.88
N ILE A 90 4.94 -13.54 0.52
CA ILE A 90 4.80 -12.29 1.25
C ILE A 90 3.36 -11.79 1.24
N LEU A 91 2.62 -11.87 0.12
CA LEU A 91 1.25 -11.36 0.10
C LEU A 91 0.31 -12.15 1.03
N PRO A 92 0.25 -13.50 0.99
CA PRO A 92 -0.53 -14.26 1.98
C PRO A 92 -0.13 -13.97 3.43
N LEU A 93 1.18 -13.85 3.71
CA LEU A 93 1.64 -13.50 5.05
C LEU A 93 1.25 -12.07 5.45
N PHE A 94 1.22 -11.14 4.50
CA PHE A 94 0.73 -9.79 4.74
C PHE A 94 -0.77 -9.81 5.11
N PHE A 95 -1.60 -10.59 4.41
CA PHE A 95 -3.02 -10.79 4.75
C PHE A 95 -3.17 -11.36 6.15
N ALA A 96 -2.43 -12.44 6.45
CA ALA A 96 -2.43 -13.04 7.77
C ALA A 96 -2.01 -12.03 8.85
N SER A 97 -1.00 -11.21 8.59
CA SER A 97 -0.52 -10.21 9.55
C SER A 97 -1.56 -9.13 9.86
N VAL A 98 -2.31 -8.65 8.86
CA VAL A 98 -3.40 -7.69 9.04
C VAL A 98 -4.51 -8.30 9.89
N ILE A 99 -4.91 -9.53 9.57
CA ILE A 99 -5.99 -10.24 10.29
C ILE A 99 -5.58 -10.50 11.74
N LEU A 100 -4.37 -11.02 11.97
CA LEU A 100 -3.85 -11.32 13.30
C LEU A 100 -3.72 -10.07 14.15
N LEU A 101 -3.16 -8.98 13.61
CA LEU A 101 -3.05 -7.71 14.31
C LEU A 101 -4.43 -7.18 14.68
N LYS A 102 -5.38 -7.15 13.74
CA LYS A 102 -6.73 -6.65 14.00
C LYS A 102 -7.45 -7.52 15.04
N HIS A 103 -7.37 -8.85 14.91
CA HIS A 103 -7.93 -9.78 15.89
C HIS A 103 -7.37 -9.54 17.30
N HIS A 104 -6.04 -9.39 17.42
CA HIS A 104 -5.40 -9.09 18.70
C HIS A 104 -5.88 -7.77 19.29
N THR A 105 -6.00 -6.71 18.48
CA THR A 105 -6.47 -5.39 18.95
C THR A 105 -7.96 -5.35 19.30
N LEU A 106 -8.78 -6.27 18.77
CA LEU A 106 -10.21 -6.36 19.11
C LEU A 106 -10.44 -7.05 20.46
N GLY A 107 -9.49 -7.87 20.94
CA GLY A 107 -9.62 -8.57 22.22
C GLY A 107 -10.84 -9.49 22.33
N GLY A 108 -11.44 -9.91 21.20
CA GLY A 108 -12.66 -10.73 21.17
C GLY A 108 -13.97 -9.96 21.42
N VAL A 109 -13.93 -8.63 21.50
CA VAL A 109 -15.12 -7.80 21.73
C VAL A 109 -15.80 -7.48 20.40
N VAL A 110 -17.10 -7.78 20.30
CA VAL A 110 -17.94 -7.41 19.16
C VAL A 110 -18.80 -6.20 19.56
N THR A 111 -18.59 -5.08 18.87
CA THR A 111 -19.35 -3.83 19.06
C THR A 111 -20.19 -3.53 17.82
N GLU A 112 -21.20 -2.67 17.96
CA GLU A 112 -22.01 -2.19 16.82
C GLU A 112 -21.15 -1.46 15.77
N THR A 113 -20.03 -0.86 16.18
CA THR A 113 -19.09 -0.14 15.32
C THR A 113 -18.05 -1.05 14.66
N LEU A 114 -18.07 -2.36 14.93
CA LEU A 114 -17.06 -3.31 14.46
C LEU A 114 -16.90 -3.25 12.93
N GLY A 115 -18.02 -3.26 12.20
CA GLY A 115 -18.02 -3.21 10.73
C GLY A 115 -17.33 -1.97 10.18
N ALA A 116 -17.65 -0.79 10.72
CA ALA A 116 -16.98 0.46 10.36
C ALA A 116 -15.48 0.42 10.70
N SER A 117 -15.12 -0.17 11.84
CA SER A 117 -13.71 -0.29 12.27
C SER A 117 -12.87 -1.27 11.42
N LEU A 118 -13.53 -2.16 10.66
CA LEU A 118 -12.91 -3.14 9.77
C LEU A 118 -12.87 -2.68 8.31
N TRP A 119 -13.65 -1.66 7.97
CA TRP A 119 -13.86 -1.23 6.58
C TRP A 119 -12.55 -0.96 5.84
N ILE A 120 -11.63 -0.21 6.46
CA ILE A 120 -10.33 0.13 5.85
C ILE A 120 -9.51 -1.13 5.60
N GLN A 121 -9.38 -2.03 6.58
CA GLN A 121 -8.57 -3.23 6.41
C GLN A 121 -9.18 -4.17 5.37
N VAL A 122 -10.50 -4.37 5.40
CA VAL A 122 -11.18 -5.27 4.46
C VAL A 122 -11.08 -4.75 3.03
N LYS A 123 -11.36 -3.46 2.79
CA LYS A 123 -11.26 -2.89 1.44
C LYS A 123 -9.83 -2.95 0.90
N ASP A 124 -8.82 -2.66 1.73
CA ASP A 124 -7.42 -2.67 1.32
C ASP A 124 -6.96 -4.08 0.95
N LEU A 125 -7.35 -5.09 1.74
CA LEU A 125 -7.08 -6.51 1.42
C LEU A 125 -7.76 -6.94 0.13
N VAL A 126 -9.00 -6.50 -0.13
CA VAL A 126 -9.70 -6.79 -1.39
C VAL A 126 -8.96 -6.14 -2.57
N ILE A 127 -8.63 -4.85 -2.47
CA ILE A 127 -7.96 -4.11 -3.55
C ILE A 127 -6.59 -4.73 -3.85
N ILE A 128 -5.74 -4.91 -2.84
CA ILE A 128 -4.39 -5.43 -3.04
C ILE A 128 -4.43 -6.87 -3.59
N GLY A 129 -5.37 -7.71 -3.14
CA GLY A 129 -5.53 -9.09 -3.60
C GLY A 129 -5.98 -9.18 -5.05
N VAL A 130 -7.00 -8.39 -5.42
CA VAL A 130 -7.51 -8.32 -6.80
C VAL A 130 -6.43 -7.76 -7.72
N MET A 131 -5.80 -6.64 -7.36
CA MET A 131 -4.79 -6.00 -8.20
C MET A 131 -3.53 -6.86 -8.33
N PHE A 132 -3.10 -7.55 -7.28
CA PHE A 132 -2.01 -8.52 -7.39
C PHE A 132 -2.37 -9.67 -8.35
N THR A 133 -3.60 -10.21 -8.24
CA THR A 133 -4.07 -11.27 -9.13
C THR A 133 -4.03 -10.81 -10.59
N ILE A 134 -4.58 -9.63 -10.87
CA ILE A 134 -4.52 -9.02 -12.21
C ILE A 134 -3.07 -8.87 -12.67
N ALA A 135 -2.17 -8.38 -11.80
CA ALA A 135 -0.77 -8.18 -12.13
C ALA A 135 -0.07 -9.50 -12.52
N ILE A 136 -0.30 -10.58 -11.76
CA ILE A 136 0.34 -11.87 -12.00
C ILE A 136 -0.22 -12.57 -13.25
N VAL A 137 -1.54 -12.60 -13.42
CA VAL A 137 -2.19 -13.19 -14.60
C VAL A 137 -1.71 -12.50 -15.88
N ASN A 138 -1.55 -11.17 -15.82
CA ASN A 138 -1.12 -10.35 -16.94
C ASN A 138 0.39 -10.12 -17.00
N ARG A 139 1.23 -10.94 -16.36
CA ARG A 139 2.70 -10.75 -16.33
C ARG A 139 3.40 -10.69 -17.70
N ARG A 140 2.73 -11.14 -18.77
CA ARG A 140 3.21 -11.03 -20.16
C ARG A 140 2.78 -9.72 -20.84
N ASN A 141 1.75 -9.07 -20.33
CA ASN A 141 1.28 -7.76 -20.77
C ASN A 141 1.84 -6.69 -19.81
N MET A 142 3.02 -6.16 -20.16
CA MET A 142 3.80 -5.27 -19.28
C MET A 142 3.01 -4.03 -18.80
N PRO A 143 2.26 -3.31 -19.65
CA PRO A 143 1.42 -2.20 -19.20
C PRO A 143 0.40 -2.59 -18.12
N VAL A 144 -0.31 -3.71 -18.29
CA VAL A 144 -1.32 -4.17 -17.31
C VAL A 144 -0.65 -4.64 -16.03
N HIS A 145 0.41 -5.44 -16.15
CA HIS A 145 1.19 -5.89 -15.00
C HIS A 145 1.70 -4.72 -14.16
N ALA A 146 2.34 -3.72 -14.79
CA ALA A 146 2.92 -2.60 -14.08
C ALA A 146 1.87 -1.71 -13.40
N ARG A 147 0.77 -1.37 -14.09
CA ARG A 147 -0.33 -0.59 -13.49
C ARG A 147 -0.96 -1.32 -12.31
N ALA A 148 -1.17 -2.62 -12.45
CA ALA A 148 -1.75 -3.42 -11.39
C ALA A 148 -0.80 -3.53 -10.17
N MET A 149 0.52 -3.70 -10.38
CA MET A 149 1.49 -3.64 -9.28
C MET A 149 1.51 -2.27 -8.59
N ILE A 150 1.44 -1.16 -9.34
CA ILE A 150 1.36 0.19 -8.75
C ILE A 150 0.10 0.34 -7.89
N ALA A 151 -1.05 -0.17 -8.35
CA ALA A 151 -2.30 -0.13 -7.60
C ALA A 151 -2.21 -0.89 -6.26
N THR A 152 -1.41 -1.96 -6.16
CA THR A 152 -1.15 -2.63 -4.87
C THR A 152 -0.41 -1.74 -3.87
N GLY A 153 0.24 -0.67 -4.31
CA GLY A 153 0.89 0.32 -3.44
C GLY A 153 -0.05 1.42 -2.96
N VAL A 154 -1.16 1.68 -3.68
CA VAL A 154 -2.11 2.75 -3.34
C VAL A 154 -2.80 2.48 -2.01
N VAL A 155 -3.03 1.21 -1.65
CA VAL A 155 -3.66 0.80 -0.38
C VAL A 155 -2.90 1.25 0.87
N PHE A 156 -1.64 1.67 0.75
CA PHE A 156 -0.86 2.18 1.88
C PHE A 156 -1.03 3.69 2.10
N ILE A 157 -1.58 4.42 1.12
CA ILE A 157 -1.69 5.87 1.15
C ILE A 157 -2.73 6.30 2.19
N GLU A 158 -3.95 5.79 2.07
CA GLU A 158 -5.05 6.16 2.96
C GLU A 158 -4.76 5.88 4.45
N PRO A 159 -4.35 4.68 4.89
CA PRO A 159 -4.08 4.44 6.30
C PRO A 159 -2.95 5.30 6.85
N ALA A 160 -1.98 5.70 6.03
CA ALA A 160 -0.94 6.64 6.42
C ALA A 160 -1.49 8.07 6.57
N LEU A 161 -2.27 8.55 5.58
CA LEU A 161 -2.85 9.89 5.60
C LEU A 161 -3.88 10.07 6.72
N VAL A 162 -4.80 9.13 6.90
CA VAL A 162 -5.81 9.19 7.97
C VAL A 162 -5.11 9.30 9.32
N ARG A 163 -4.07 8.50 9.57
CA ARG A 163 -3.31 8.58 10.83
C ARG A 163 -2.59 9.90 10.99
N PHE A 164 -1.99 10.44 9.93
CA PHE A 164 -1.33 11.74 9.99
C PHE A 164 -2.34 12.85 10.33
N PHE A 165 -3.46 12.93 9.60
CA PHE A 165 -4.47 13.96 9.83
C PHE A 165 -5.12 13.83 11.22
N ILE A 166 -5.48 12.61 11.66
CA ILE A 166 -6.07 12.38 12.99
C ILE A 166 -5.09 12.71 14.11
N ASN A 167 -3.80 12.39 13.99
CA ASN A 167 -2.88 12.54 15.13
C ASN A 167 -2.10 13.85 15.13
N VAL A 168 -2.06 14.59 14.01
CA VAL A 168 -1.18 15.77 13.86
C VAL A 168 -1.93 17.02 13.44
N VAL A 169 -2.81 16.95 12.44
CA VAL A 169 -3.41 18.14 11.82
C VAL A 169 -4.77 18.50 12.44
N PHE A 170 -5.61 17.50 12.70
CA PHE A 170 -6.97 17.64 13.20
C PHE A 170 -7.24 16.70 14.39
N PRO A 171 -6.47 16.78 15.49
CA PRO A 171 -6.59 15.88 16.64
C PRO A 171 -7.98 15.86 17.29
N ASP A 172 -8.64 17.01 17.31
CA ASP A 172 -9.96 17.17 17.93
C ASP A 172 -11.11 17.20 16.91
N ASN A 173 -10.82 16.96 15.62
CA ASN A 173 -11.81 17.06 14.54
C ASN A 173 -11.68 15.90 13.55
N ILE A 174 -12.14 14.73 13.98
CA ILE A 174 -12.14 13.50 13.19
C ILE A 174 -12.83 13.68 11.82
N PRO A 175 -14.02 14.32 11.72
CA PRO A 175 -14.65 14.56 10.42
C PRO A 175 -13.77 15.35 9.44
N ALA A 176 -13.08 16.41 9.92
CA ALA A 176 -12.15 17.16 9.09
C ALA A 176 -10.94 16.33 8.66
N ALA A 177 -10.41 15.47 9.54
CA ALA A 177 -9.32 14.56 9.21
C ALA A 177 -9.68 13.59 8.08
N PHE A 178 -10.86 12.98 8.15
CA PHE A 178 -11.36 12.12 7.08
C PHE A 178 -11.64 12.89 5.79
N GLY A 179 -12.26 14.06 5.87
CA GLY A 179 -12.51 14.92 4.71
C GLY A 179 -11.22 15.33 4.00
N ALA A 180 -10.19 15.74 4.75
CA ALA A 180 -8.88 16.08 4.21
C ALA A 180 -8.20 14.88 3.55
N THR A 181 -8.30 13.70 4.17
CA THR A 181 -7.74 12.46 3.60
C THR A 181 -8.42 12.13 2.27
N MET A 182 -9.75 12.14 2.21
CA MET A 182 -10.49 11.85 0.98
C MET A 182 -10.16 12.86 -0.12
N LEU A 183 -10.16 14.16 0.18
CA LEU A 183 -9.81 15.20 -0.80
C LEU A 183 -8.42 15.00 -1.39
N MET A 184 -7.43 14.70 -0.55
CA MET A 184 -6.06 14.46 -0.98
C MET A 184 -5.95 13.16 -1.80
N GLU A 185 -6.58 12.07 -1.35
CA GLU A 185 -6.55 10.78 -2.04
C GLU A 185 -7.22 10.86 -3.43
N TYR A 186 -8.44 11.41 -3.52
CA TYR A 186 -9.13 11.59 -4.80
C TYR A 186 -8.41 12.60 -5.70
N GLY A 187 -7.85 13.67 -5.13
CA GLY A 187 -7.02 14.62 -5.88
C GLY A 187 -5.79 13.94 -6.50
N LEU A 188 -5.12 13.05 -5.76
CA LEU A 188 -4.02 12.24 -6.28
C LEU A 188 -4.49 11.28 -7.38
N MET A 189 -5.64 10.61 -7.20
CA MET A 189 -6.16 9.67 -8.21
C MET A 189 -6.62 10.35 -9.50
N ILE A 190 -7.17 11.57 -9.43
CA ILE A 190 -7.63 12.34 -10.60
C ILE A 190 -6.45 13.04 -11.29
N GLY A 191 -5.42 13.43 -10.54
CA GLY A 191 -4.25 14.13 -11.07
C GLY A 191 -3.20 13.24 -11.76
N LEU A 192 -3.36 11.91 -11.69
CA LEU A 192 -2.48 10.90 -12.31
C LEU A 192 -2.93 10.51 -13.73
#